data_AF-X7ZF82-F1
#
_entry.id   AF-X7ZF82-F1
#
_cell.length_a   1.000
_cell.length_b   1.000
_cell.length_c   1.000
_cell.angle_alpha   90.00
_cell.angle_beta   90.00
_cell.angle_gamma   90.00
#
_symmetry.space_group_name_H-M   'P 1'
#
loop_
_entity.id
_entity.type
_entity.pdbx_description
1 polymer ?
#
loop_
_entity_poly.entity_id
_entity_poly.type
_entity_poly.pdbx_seq_one_letter_code
_entity_poly.pdbx_strand_id
1 'polypeptide(L)'
;MLKTRVGHGYCARHPTAGACPYANICETCDNYITAPEFRGALTNQLADVQALKSDAENRGWTDEAARHDRVAHALTDHLQRLDR
;
A
#
# COMPACT_ATOMS: atom_id res chain seq x y z
N MET A 1 -17.43 -9.03 9.22
CA MET A 1 -16.57 -8.20 10.10
C MET A 1 -16.72 -6.75 9.68
N LEU A 2 -16.94 -5.82 10.62
CA LEU A 2 -16.98 -4.39 10.31
C LEU A 2 -15.56 -3.95 9.91
N LYS A 3 -15.38 -3.41 8.70
CA LYS A 3 -14.07 -2.96 8.23
C LYS A 3 -13.90 -1.47 8.57
N THR A 4 -12.76 -1.07 9.12
CA THR A 4 -12.45 0.33 9.41
C THR A 4 -11.88 1.01 8.17
N ARG A 5 -12.43 2.15 7.74
CA ARG A 5 -11.93 2.93 6.59
C ARG A 5 -10.52 3.48 6.87
N VAL A 6 -9.59 3.31 5.92
CA VAL A 6 -8.20 3.82 5.97
C VAL A 6 -7.73 4.22 4.57
N GLY A 7 -6.87 5.23 4.37
CA GLY A 7 -6.21 5.56 3.08
C GLY A 7 -6.97 5.14 1.80
N HIS A 8 -6.46 4.13 1.10
CA HIS A 8 -7.05 3.56 -0.12
C HIS A 8 -7.76 2.20 0.06
N GLY A 9 -8.32 1.95 1.25
CA GLY A 9 -9.06 0.72 1.51
C GLY A 9 -9.66 0.65 2.91
N TYR A 10 -9.57 -0.54 3.47
CA TYR A 10 -10.12 -0.86 4.76
C TYR A 10 -9.20 -1.77 5.58
N CYS A 11 -9.28 -1.65 6.90
CA CYS A 11 -8.58 -2.50 7.84
C CYS A 11 -9.48 -3.65 8.31
N ALA A 12 -8.98 -4.87 8.17
CA ALA A 12 -9.62 -6.10 8.59
C ALA A 12 -9.17 -6.59 9.99
N ARG A 13 -8.52 -5.72 10.77
CA ARG A 13 -8.13 -6.01 12.14
C ARG A 13 -9.37 -6.19 13.03
N HIS A 14 -9.38 -7.22 13.86
CA HIS A 14 -10.50 -7.52 14.73
C HIS A 14 -10.70 -6.44 15.82
N PRO A 15 -11.95 -6.02 16.14
CA PRO A 15 -12.20 -4.97 17.13
C PRO A 15 -11.68 -5.25 18.54
N THR A 16 -11.61 -6.52 18.97
CA THR A 16 -11.07 -6.88 20.31
C THR A 16 -9.59 -6.57 20.46
N ALA A 17 -8.85 -6.39 19.37
CA ALA A 17 -7.46 -5.98 19.41
C ALA A 17 -7.30 -4.46 19.65
N GLY A 18 -8.40 -3.70 19.75
CA GLY A 18 -8.41 -2.26 19.99
C GLY A 18 -8.11 -1.42 18.74
N ALA A 19 -7.69 -0.17 18.92
CA ALA A 19 -7.22 0.68 17.83
C ALA A 19 -5.79 0.29 17.40
N CYS A 20 -5.48 0.41 16.11
CA CYS A 20 -4.12 0.21 15.61
C CYS A 20 -3.28 1.47 15.86
N PRO A 21 -2.10 1.38 16.51
CA PRO A 21 -1.22 2.54 16.70
C PRO A 21 -0.56 3.02 15.40
N TYR A 22 -0.55 2.19 14.36
CA TYR A 22 0.11 2.45 13.08
C TYR A 22 -0.89 2.60 11.92
N ALA A 23 -2.05 3.24 12.19
CA ALA A 23 -3.12 3.37 11.22
C ALA A 23 -2.73 4.14 9.94
N ASN A 24 -1.64 4.89 9.96
CA ASN A 24 -1.10 5.64 8.83
C ASN A 24 -0.27 4.81 7.82
N ILE A 25 0.11 3.58 8.17
CA ILE A 25 0.88 2.68 7.28
C ILE A 25 0.07 1.43 6.89
N CYS A 26 -1.26 1.50 6.96
CA CYS A 26 -2.12 0.33 6.74
C CYS A 26 -1.88 -0.34 5.38
N GLU A 27 -1.57 0.41 4.33
CA GLU A 27 -1.38 -0.13 2.96
C GLU A 27 -0.22 -1.14 2.84
N THR A 28 0.65 -1.24 3.84
CA THR A 28 1.72 -2.24 3.89
C THR A 28 1.47 -3.35 4.92
N CYS A 29 0.31 -3.37 5.57
CA CYS A 29 -0.05 -4.34 6.61
C CYS A 29 -0.92 -5.48 6.06
N ASP A 30 -0.76 -6.68 6.61
CA ASP A 30 -1.53 -7.88 6.25
C ASP A 30 -3.05 -7.74 6.45
N ASN A 31 -3.47 -6.87 7.37
CA ASN A 31 -4.89 -6.63 7.63
C ASN A 31 -5.54 -5.71 6.58
N TYR A 32 -4.78 -5.13 5.66
CA TYR A 32 -5.34 -4.20 4.69
C TYR A 32 -6.04 -4.94 3.54
N ILE A 33 -7.24 -4.46 3.24
CA ILE A 33 -8.06 -4.93 2.15
C ILE A 33 -8.46 -3.70 1.32
N THR A 34 -8.08 -3.69 0.04
CA THR A 34 -8.54 -2.67 -0.91
C THR A 34 -9.91 -3.01 -1.49
N ALA A 35 -10.47 -2.09 -2.29
CA ALA A 35 -11.75 -2.24 -2.97
C ALA A 35 -11.72 -1.55 -4.35
N PRO A 36 -12.59 -1.96 -5.31
CA PRO A 36 -12.50 -1.51 -6.70
C PRO A 36 -12.51 0.02 -6.90
N GLU A 37 -13.21 0.76 -6.05
CA GLU A 37 -13.27 2.23 -6.08
C GLU A 37 -11.91 2.90 -5.86
N PHE A 38 -10.93 2.19 -5.28
CA PHE A 38 -9.58 2.70 -5.04
C PHE A 38 -8.58 2.35 -6.13
N ARG A 39 -8.97 1.59 -7.15
CA ARG A 39 -8.07 1.16 -8.23
C ARG A 39 -7.31 2.34 -8.85
N GLY A 40 -8.02 3.42 -9.19
CA GLY A 40 -7.40 4.60 -9.79
C GLY A 40 -6.34 5.24 -8.90
N ALA A 41 -6.63 5.38 -7.60
CA ALA A 41 -5.68 5.94 -6.64
C ALA A 41 -4.44 5.05 -6.46
N LEU A 42 -4.64 3.73 -6.34
CA LEU A 42 -3.53 2.77 -6.21
C LEU A 42 -2.65 2.71 -7.46
N THR A 43 -3.23 2.78 -8.66
CA THR A 43 -2.47 2.83 -9.92
C THR A 43 -1.63 4.11 -10.01
N ASN A 44 -2.20 5.27 -9.65
CA ASN A 44 -1.45 6.53 -9.63
C ASN A 44 -0.29 6.48 -8.63
N GLN A 45 -0.56 6.01 -7.41
CA GLN A 45 0.47 5.87 -6.38
C GLN A 45 1.57 4.89 -6.79
N LEU A 46 1.24 3.80 -7.50
CA LEU A 46 2.23 2.87 -8.04
C LEU A 46 3.13 3.56 -9.06
N ALA A 47 2.57 4.37 -9.96
CA ALA A 47 3.35 5.12 -10.95
C ALA A 47 4.31 6.12 -10.26
N ASP A 48 3.83 6.84 -9.25
CA ASP A 48 4.66 7.77 -8.47
C ASP A 48 5.82 7.05 -7.77
N VAL A 49 5.53 5.92 -7.12
CA VAL A 49 6.56 5.13 -6.41
C VAL A 49 7.57 4.53 -7.37
N GLN A 50 7.16 4.11 -8.57
CA GLN A 50 8.07 3.63 -9.60
C GLN A 50 9.00 4.75 -10.11
N ALA A 51 8.47 5.96 -10.30
CA ALA A 51 9.29 7.12 -10.67
C ALA A 51 10.33 7.46 -9.57
N LEU A 52 9.91 7.41 -8.30
CA LEU A 52 10.81 7.62 -7.15
C LEU A 52 11.89 6.54 -7.04
N LYS A 53 11.53 5.28 -7.30
CA LYS A 53 12.50 4.17 -7.35
C LYS A 53 13.57 4.45 -8.41
N SER A 54 13.17 4.81 -9.63
CA SER A 54 14.11 5.11 -10.71
C SER A 54 14.98 6.33 -10.41
N ASP A 55 14.45 7.38 -9.78
CA ASP A 55 15.25 8.53 -9.32
C ASP A 55 16.30 8.11 -8.28
N ALA A 56 15.92 7.28 -7.29
CA ALA A 56 16.84 6.76 -6.28
C ALA A 56 17.94 5.89 -6.92
N GLU A 57 17.61 5.04 -7.89
CA GLU A 57 18.59 4.23 -8.64
C GLU A 57 19.59 5.12 -9.40
N ASN A 58 19.10 6.14 -10.12
CA ASN A 58 19.94 7.08 -10.87
C ASN A 58 20.92 7.86 -9.97
N ARG A 59 20.55 8.07 -8.71
CA ARG A 59 21.37 8.76 -7.69
C ARG A 59 22.28 7.83 -6.89
N GLY A 60 22.18 6.52 -7.10
CA GLY A 60 22.92 5.52 -6.33
C GLY A 60 22.43 5.34 -4.89
N TRP A 61 21.18 5.69 -4.58
CA TRP A 61 20.57 5.56 -3.26
C TRP A 61 19.94 4.17 -3.10
N THR A 62 20.78 3.15 -2.98
CA THR A 62 20.37 1.73 -2.99
C THR A 62 19.30 1.41 -1.95
N ASP A 63 19.43 1.91 -0.71
CA ASP A 63 18.47 1.63 0.36
C ASP A 63 17.11 2.27 0.09
N GLU A 64 17.09 3.47 -0.49
CA GLU A 64 15.85 4.17 -0.83
C GLU A 64 15.16 3.53 -2.04
N ALA A 65 15.93 3.12 -3.05
CA ALA A 65 15.41 2.33 -4.17
C ALA A 65 14.75 1.03 -3.67
N ALA A 66 15.42 0.31 -2.76
CA ALA A 66 14.87 -0.91 -2.14
C ALA A 66 13.62 -0.63 -1.30
N ARG A 67 13.53 0.54 -0.66
CA ARG A 67 12.34 0.97 0.07
C ARG A 67 11.16 1.24 -0.89
N HIS A 68 11.38 1.96 -1.98
CA HIS A 68 10.34 2.20 -3.00
C HIS A 68 9.88 0.90 -3.66
N ASP A 69 10.82 -0.02 -3.92
CA ASP A 69 10.50 -1.32 -4.51
C ASP A 69 9.55 -2.16 -3.63
N ARG A 70 9.75 -2.18 -2.30
CA ARG A 70 8.82 -2.86 -1.38
C ARG A 70 7.42 -2.26 -1.42
N VAL A 71 7.31 -0.93 -1.53
CA VAL A 71 6.01 -0.26 -1.64
C VAL A 71 5.33 -0.59 -2.97
N ALA A 72 6.08 -0.57 -4.08
CA ALA A 72 5.57 -0.92 -5.41
C ALA A 72 5.03 -2.36 -5.44
N HIS A 73 5.73 -3.32 -4.82
CA HIS A 73 5.25 -4.69 -4.68
C HIS A 73 3.92 -4.77 -3.91
N ALA A 74 3.82 -4.11 -2.75
CA ALA A 74 2.58 -4.11 -1.97
C ALA A 74 1.39 -3.52 -2.77
N LEU A 75 1.59 -2.42 -3.49
CA LEU A 75 0.56 -1.81 -4.34
C LEU A 75 0.16 -2.72 -5.51
N THR A 76 1.14 -3.38 -6.12
CA THR A 76 0.89 -4.35 -7.19
C THR A 76 0.05 -5.52 -6.69
N ASP A 77 0.37 -6.07 -5.52
CA ASP A 77 -0.40 -7.15 -4.90
C ASP A 77 -1.85 -6.72 -4.62
N HIS A 78 -2.08 -5.50 -4.15
CA HIS A 78 -3.43 -4.97 -3.94
C HIS A 78 -4.21 -4.87 -5.24
N LEU A 79 -3.59 -4.36 -6.30
CA LEU A 79 -4.21 -4.26 -7.62
C LEU A 79 -4.55 -5.65 -8.17
N GLN A 80 -3.63 -6.62 -8.07
CA GLN A 80 -3.88 -8.00 -8.50
C GLN A 80 -5.01 -8.67 -7.74
N ARG A 81 -5.17 -8.40 -6.44
CA ARG A 81 -6.29 -8.92 -5.64
C ARG A 81 -7.64 -8.37 -6.10
N LEU A 82 -7.69 -7.20 -6.75
CA LEU A 82 -8.92 -6.64 -7.33
C LEU A 82 -9.31 -7.31 -8.65
N ASP A 83 -8.39 -8.06 -9.28
CA ASP A 83 -8.61 -8.73 -10.58
C ASP A 83 -8.96 -10.23 -10.43
N ARG A 84 -8.96 -10.77 -9.20
CA ARG A 84 -9.32 -12.15 -8.87
C ARG A 84 -10.77 -12.27 -8.44
#